data_AF-A0A7S0MRT8-F1
#
_entry.id   AF-A0A7S0MRT8-F1
#
_cell.length_a   1.000
_cell.length_b   1.000
_cell.length_c   1.000
_cell.angle_alpha   90.00
_cell.angle_beta   90.00
_cell.angle_gamma   90.00
#
_symmetry.space_group_name_H-M   'P 1'
#
loop_
_entity.id
_entity.type
_entity.pdbx_description
1 polymer ?
#
loop_
_entity_poly.entity_id
_entity_poly.type
_entity_poly.pdbx_seq_one_letter_code
_entity_poly.pdbx_strand_id
1 'polypeptide(L)'
;IFEIFSAYGNSGLTMGFPGKSYSLSGAFTDVSKFTIMAVTLMGRLRGLPSDSDVAVSFHYGRVLRKMLARAAEERAAIDNAGPDPDSDGGGGGGGGRGHALSRSIELARSALFPPVRPSDRPRRVC
;
A
#
# COMPACT_ATOMS: atom_id res chain seq x y z
N ILE A 1 -12.73 10.84 -35.59
CA ILE A 1 -11.38 10.74 -34.97
C ILE A 1 -11.24 11.73 -33.80
N PHE A 2 -11.39 13.05 -34.02
CA PHE A 2 -11.23 14.05 -32.97
C PHE A 2 -12.07 13.78 -31.69
N GLU A 3 -13.36 13.45 -31.84
CA GLU A 3 -14.25 13.13 -30.70
C GLU A 3 -13.74 11.98 -29.81
N ILE A 4 -13.06 10.99 -30.40
CA ILE A 4 -12.56 9.83 -29.66
C ILE A 4 -11.34 10.25 -28.82
N PHE A 5 -10.44 11.04 -29.40
CA PHE A 5 -9.28 11.57 -28.69
C PHE A 5 -9.66 12.56 -27.58
N SER A 6 -10.60 13.46 -27.85
CA SER A 6 -11.08 14.41 -26.84
C SER A 6 -11.84 13.72 -25.71
N ALA A 7 -12.60 12.66 -26.01
CA ALA A 7 -13.25 11.81 -25.01
C ALA A 7 -12.24 11.03 -24.16
N TYR A 8 -11.18 10.46 -24.75
CA TYR A 8 -10.14 9.72 -24.01
C TYR A 8 -9.30 10.65 -23.10
N GLY A 9 -9.09 11.89 -23.54
CA GLY A 9 -8.46 12.95 -22.76
C GLY A 9 -9.38 13.65 -21.76
N ASN A 10 -10.68 13.33 -21.72
CA ASN A 10 -11.70 14.03 -20.96
C ASN A 10 -11.69 15.56 -21.12
N SER A 11 -11.36 16.06 -22.31
CA SER A 11 -11.28 17.51 -22.57
C SER A 11 -12.65 18.13 -22.85
N GLY A 12 -13.63 17.33 -23.28
CA GLY A 12 -14.99 17.82 -23.59
C GLY A 12 -15.09 18.69 -24.85
N LEU A 13 -14.03 18.74 -25.67
CA LEU A 13 -14.00 19.50 -26.92
C LEU A 13 -14.63 18.72 -28.06
N THR A 14 -15.32 19.43 -28.94
CA THR A 14 -16.01 18.88 -30.11
C THR A 14 -15.77 19.75 -31.34
N MET A 15 -15.79 19.15 -32.53
CA MET A 15 -15.82 19.94 -33.79
C MET A 15 -17.19 20.57 -34.06
N GLY A 16 -18.23 20.17 -33.31
CA GLY A 16 -19.60 20.62 -33.55
C GLY A 16 -20.18 20.06 -34.85
N PHE A 17 -21.47 20.32 -35.07
CA PHE A 17 -22.18 19.93 -36.29
C PHE A 17 -22.67 21.19 -37.03
N PRO A 18 -22.48 21.29 -38.36
CA PRO A 18 -22.86 22.49 -39.10
C PRO A 18 -24.36 22.77 -38.96
N GLY A 19 -24.68 24.01 -38.59
CA GLY A 19 -26.07 24.49 -38.49
C GLY A 19 -26.84 24.02 -37.26
N LYS A 20 -26.20 23.40 -36.27
CA LYS A 20 -26.87 22.97 -35.02
C LYS A 20 -25.97 23.18 -33.79
N SER A 21 -26.58 23.55 -32.66
CA SER A 21 -25.89 23.87 -31.40
C SER A 21 -25.53 22.64 -30.55
N TYR A 22 -25.31 21.48 -31.17
CA TYR A 22 -24.90 20.27 -30.48
C TYR A 22 -23.48 19.83 -30.91
N SER A 23 -22.80 19.09 -30.04
CA SER A 23 -21.50 18.47 -30.31
C SER A 23 -21.59 17.45 -31.45
N LEU A 24 -20.52 17.22 -32.20
CA LEU A 24 -20.48 16.19 -33.25
C LEU A 24 -20.90 14.81 -32.70
N SER A 25 -20.55 14.49 -31.45
CA SER A 25 -20.99 13.31 -30.70
C SER A 25 -22.52 13.25 -30.43
N GLY A 26 -23.23 14.38 -30.49
CA GLY A 26 -24.68 14.46 -30.42
C GLY A 26 -25.41 14.08 -31.71
N ALA A 27 -24.75 14.16 -32.87
CA ALA A 27 -25.27 13.68 -34.16
C ALA A 27 -25.12 12.15 -34.37
N PHE A 28 -24.45 11.47 -33.44
CA PHE A 28 -24.13 10.05 -33.57
C PHE A 28 -25.34 9.14 -33.32
N THR A 29 -25.29 7.92 -33.87
CA THR A 29 -26.25 6.86 -33.54
C THR A 29 -26.08 6.42 -32.08
N ASP A 30 -27.09 5.78 -31.50
CA ASP A 30 -27.08 5.44 -30.08
C ASP A 30 -25.93 4.50 -29.68
N VAL A 31 -25.57 3.55 -30.55
CA VAL A 31 -24.40 2.67 -30.36
C VAL A 31 -23.10 3.49 -30.25
N SER A 32 -22.91 4.47 -31.12
CA SER A 32 -21.72 5.33 -31.10
C SER A 32 -21.65 6.24 -29.87
N LYS A 33 -22.79 6.64 -29.28
CA LYS A 33 -22.80 7.37 -28.00
C LYS A 33 -22.29 6.49 -26.86
N PHE A 34 -22.67 5.21 -26.83
CA PHE A 34 -22.13 4.24 -25.87
C PHE A 34 -20.62 4.08 -26.03
N THR A 35 -20.11 4.02 -27.27
CA THR A 35 -18.67 3.96 -27.51
C THR A 35 -17.95 5.20 -26.94
N ILE A 36 -18.50 6.40 -27.11
CA ILE A 36 -17.94 7.63 -26.53
C ILE A 36 -17.95 7.56 -25.00
N MET A 37 -19.05 7.12 -24.37
CA MET A 37 -19.11 6.92 -22.91
C MET A 37 -18.04 5.92 -22.42
N ALA A 38 -17.88 4.80 -23.12
CA ALA A 38 -16.86 3.81 -22.80
C ALA A 38 -15.45 4.39 -22.91
N VAL A 39 -15.17 5.20 -23.93
CA VAL A 39 -13.86 5.85 -24.12
C VAL A 39 -13.58 6.89 -23.02
N THR A 40 -14.56 7.70 -22.64
CA THR A 40 -14.46 8.62 -21.49
C THR A 40 -14.19 7.85 -20.19
N LEU A 41 -14.85 6.70 -20.00
CA LEU A 41 -14.60 5.83 -18.84
C LEU A 41 -13.17 5.27 -18.87
N MET A 42 -12.71 4.75 -20.00
CA MET A 42 -11.33 4.26 -20.17
C MET A 42 -10.29 5.36 -19.95
N GLY A 43 -10.57 6.58 -20.39
CA GLY A 43 -9.73 7.76 -20.14
C GLY A 43 -9.64 8.15 -18.66
N ARG A 44 -10.64 7.79 -17.84
CA ARG A 44 -10.59 7.96 -16.38
C ARG A 44 -9.90 6.79 -15.70
N LEU A 45 -10.07 5.59 -16.23
CA LEU A 45 -9.44 4.36 -15.79
C LEU A 45 -7.98 4.25 -16.25
N ARG A 46 -7.25 5.37 -16.37
CA ARG A 46 -5.79 5.35 -16.55
C ARG A 46 -5.26 4.53 -15.39
N GLY A 47 -4.91 3.27 -15.64
CA GLY A 47 -4.84 2.24 -14.62
C GLY A 47 -4.25 2.82 -13.35
N LEU A 48 -5.03 2.80 -12.26
CA LEU A 48 -4.43 2.99 -10.94
C LEU A 48 -3.19 2.09 -10.95
N PRO A 49 -1.99 2.65 -10.71
CA PRO A 49 -0.77 1.87 -10.79
C PRO A 49 -0.97 0.69 -9.85
N SER A 50 -1.27 -0.47 -10.42
CA SER A 50 -1.56 -1.73 -9.73
C SER A 50 -0.27 -2.37 -9.26
N ASP A 51 0.69 -1.53 -8.92
CA ASP A 51 1.91 -1.78 -8.21
C ASP A 51 2.34 -0.42 -7.73
N SER A 52 2.34 -0.27 -6.41
CA SER A 52 3.02 0.78 -5.68
C SER A 52 4.28 1.22 -6.44
N ASP A 53 4.23 2.43 -6.96
CA ASP A 53 5.30 3.17 -7.63
C ASP A 53 6.69 2.58 -7.34
N VAL A 54 7.28 1.86 -8.31
CA VAL A 54 8.58 1.18 -8.16
C VAL A 54 9.68 2.17 -7.76
N ALA A 55 9.48 3.47 -8.05
CA ALA A 55 10.35 4.56 -7.60
C ALA A 55 10.37 4.74 -6.07
N VAL A 56 9.24 4.56 -5.38
CA VAL A 56 9.15 4.69 -3.91
C VAL A 56 9.82 3.50 -3.22
N SER A 57 9.69 2.30 -3.78
CA SER A 57 10.33 1.10 -3.22
C SER A 57 11.87 1.15 -3.30
N PHE A 58 12.43 1.92 -4.23
CA PHE A 58 13.88 2.03 -4.39
C PHE A 58 14.56 2.83 -3.26
N HIS A 59 13.90 3.86 -2.72
CA HIS A 59 14.57 4.75 -1.77
C HIS A 59 14.59 4.23 -0.32
N TYR A 60 13.54 3.55 0.13
CA TYR A 60 13.42 3.08 1.52
C TYR A 60 13.91 1.64 1.73
N GLY A 61 13.90 0.79 0.69
CA GLY A 61 14.22 -0.63 0.84
C GLY A 61 15.65 -0.91 1.32
N ARG A 62 16.64 -0.08 0.97
CA ARG A 62 18.04 -0.27 1.41
C ARG A 62 18.29 0.24 2.83
N VAL A 63 17.70 1.39 3.19
CA VAL A 63 17.87 2.01 4.51
C VAL A 63 17.10 1.21 5.57
N LEU A 64 15.85 0.82 5.27
CA LEU A 64 15.03 0.03 6.16
C LEU A 64 15.67 -1.32 6.49
N ARG A 65 16.25 -2.01 5.49
CA ARG A 65 16.98 -3.27 5.72
C ARG A 65 18.17 -3.09 6.66
N LYS A 66 18.94 -2.00 6.55
CA LYS A 66 20.06 -1.71 7.46
C LYS A 66 19.57 -1.40 8.88
N MET A 67 18.47 -0.66 9.01
CA MET A 67 17.89 -0.34 10.31
C MET A 67 17.29 -1.56 11.00
N LEU A 68 16.58 -2.42 10.25
CA LEU A 68 16.06 -3.69 10.76
C LEU A 68 17.18 -4.67 11.15
N ALA A 69 18.27 -4.73 10.37
CA ALA A 69 19.43 -5.53 10.72
C ALA A 69 20.10 -5.02 12.01
N ARG A 70 20.31 -3.70 12.15
CA ARG A 70 20.82 -3.11 13.39
C ARG A 70 19.90 -3.38 14.58
N ALA A 71 18.58 -3.24 14.40
CA ALA A 71 17.62 -3.52 15.46
C ALA A 71 17.58 -5.02 15.85
N ALA A 72 17.81 -5.93 14.90
CA ALA A 72 17.91 -7.36 15.17
C ALA A 72 19.20 -7.73 15.91
N GLU A 73 20.33 -7.10 15.56
CA GLU A 73 21.61 -7.25 16.27
C GLU A 73 21.52 -6.70 17.69
N GLU A 74 20.92 -5.53 17.88
CA GLU A 74 20.68 -4.92 19.19
C GLU A 74 19.77 -5.81 20.05
N ARG A 75 18.72 -6.39 19.47
CA ARG A 75 17.84 -7.33 20.17
C ARG A 75 18.58 -8.62 20.56
N ALA A 76 19.41 -9.16 19.69
CA ALA A 76 20.22 -10.33 19.99
C ALA A 76 21.27 -10.04 21.08
N ALA A 77 21.84 -8.84 21.14
CA ALA A 77 22.76 -8.44 22.20
C ALA A 77 22.06 -8.38 23.57
N ILE A 78 20.81 -7.91 23.62
CA ILE A 78 19.99 -7.91 24.84
C ILE A 78 19.65 -9.35 25.26
N ASP A 79 19.28 -10.23 24.32
CA ASP A 79 18.91 -11.62 24.64
C ASP A 79 20.14 -12.48 25.04
N ASN A 80 21.35 -12.14 24.57
CA ASN A 80 22.60 -12.81 24.93
C ASN A 80 23.30 -12.20 26.16
N ALA A 81 22.89 -11.01 26.60
CA ALA A 81 23.16 -10.55 27.95
C ALA A 81 22.33 -11.44 28.88
N GLY A 82 22.89 -12.60 29.25
CA GLY A 82 22.27 -13.49 30.23
C GLY A 82 21.85 -12.70 31.48
N PRO A 83 20.85 -13.20 32.25
CA PRO A 83 20.38 -12.51 33.44
C PRO A 83 21.59 -12.12 34.29
N ASP A 84 21.62 -10.86 34.69
CA ASP A 84 22.68 -10.31 35.51
C ASP A 84 22.94 -11.27 36.68
N PRO A 85 24.18 -11.78 36.85
CA PRO A 85 24.48 -12.79 37.88
C PRO A 85 24.30 -12.26 39.31
N ASP A 86 24.04 -10.95 39.45
CA ASP A 86 23.76 -10.25 40.70
C ASP A 86 22.25 -10.00 40.91
N SER A 87 21.37 -10.52 40.05
CA SER A 87 19.93 -10.53 40.28
C SER A 87 19.58 -11.58 41.34
N ASP A 88 19.82 -11.21 42.60
CA ASP A 88 19.19 -11.87 43.74
C ASP A 88 17.69 -12.01 43.46
N GLY A 89 17.23 -13.26 43.43
CA GLY A 89 15.82 -13.59 43.28
C GLY A 89 14.99 -12.95 44.39
N GLY A 90 14.45 -11.78 44.11
CA GLY A 90 13.54 -11.04 44.98
C GLY A 90 12.13 -11.07 44.44
N GLY A 91 11.32 -12.01 44.93
CA GLY A 91 9.88 -11.98 44.73
C GLY A 91 9.22 -10.78 45.41
N GLY A 92 8.06 -10.37 44.88
CA GLY A 92 7.16 -9.37 45.45
C GLY A 92 7.10 -8.11 44.57
N GLY A 93 5.97 -7.60 44.12
CA GLY A 93 4.60 -7.71 44.61
C GLY A 93 4.00 -6.30 44.62
N GLY A 94 3.06 -6.03 43.71
CA GLY A 94 2.01 -5.03 43.93
C GLY A 94 2.17 -3.62 43.33
N GLY A 95 1.26 -3.30 42.39
CA GLY A 95 0.52 -2.03 42.48
C GLY A 95 0.78 -0.94 41.43
N GLY A 96 0.07 -1.00 40.30
CA GLY A 96 -0.06 0.16 39.41
C GLY A 96 -0.98 -0.11 38.22
N ARG A 97 -2.28 0.13 38.39
CA ARG A 97 -3.43 -0.27 37.55
C ARG A 97 -3.44 0.14 36.05
N GLY A 98 -2.34 0.62 35.49
CA GLY A 98 -2.18 0.95 34.06
C GLY A 98 -1.35 -0.05 33.23
N HIS A 99 -0.70 -1.02 33.87
CA HIS A 99 0.36 -1.83 33.24
C HIS A 99 -0.11 -3.14 32.56
N ALA A 100 -1.36 -3.54 32.78
CA ALA A 100 -1.95 -4.72 32.17
C ALA A 100 -2.39 -4.43 30.73
N LEU A 101 -2.97 -3.25 30.48
CA LEU A 101 -3.42 -2.83 29.15
C LEU A 101 -2.23 -2.64 28.19
N SER A 102 -1.11 -2.12 28.68
CA SER A 102 0.13 -1.99 27.91
C SER A 102 0.71 -3.35 27.55
N ARG A 103 0.75 -4.32 28.48
CA ARG A 103 1.12 -5.71 28.14
C ARG A 103 0.15 -6.34 27.17
N SER A 104 -1.16 -6.10 27.26
CA SER A 104 -2.14 -6.63 26.31
C SER A 104 -1.99 -6.02 24.92
N ILE A 105 -1.65 -4.73 24.82
CA ILE A 105 -1.35 -4.05 23.55
C ILE A 105 -0.03 -4.54 22.97
N GLU A 106 0.96 -4.81 23.80
CA GLU A 106 2.28 -5.33 23.42
C GLU A 106 2.24 -6.82 23.05
N LEU A 107 1.39 -7.60 23.72
CA LEU A 107 1.02 -8.97 23.33
C LEU A 107 0.21 -8.97 22.03
N ALA A 108 -0.74 -8.05 21.86
CA ALA A 108 -1.54 -7.94 20.65
C ALA A 108 -0.67 -7.48 19.47
N ARG A 109 0.31 -6.60 19.70
CA ARG A 109 1.28 -6.13 18.70
C ARG A 109 2.27 -7.23 18.29
N SER A 110 2.63 -8.14 19.20
CA SER A 110 3.43 -9.33 18.90
C SER A 110 2.62 -10.51 18.33
N ALA A 111 1.32 -10.57 18.58
CA ALA A 111 0.40 -11.53 17.97
C ALA A 111 -0.10 -11.11 16.56
N LEU A 112 -0.22 -9.80 16.29
CA LEU A 112 -0.67 -9.27 14.99
C LEU A 112 0.47 -9.17 13.97
N PHE A 113 1.71 -9.01 14.44
CA PHE A 113 2.93 -9.16 13.64
C PHE A 113 3.76 -10.33 14.19
N PRO A 114 3.32 -11.59 13.95
CA PRO A 114 4.15 -12.72 14.31
C PRO A 114 5.45 -12.64 13.49
N PRO A 115 6.60 -12.97 14.09
CA PRO A 115 7.84 -13.06 13.33
C PRO A 115 7.66 -14.06 12.18
N VAL A 116 7.88 -13.62 10.94
CA VAL A 116 7.82 -14.48 9.75
C VAL A 116 8.80 -15.63 9.95
N ARG A 117 8.28 -16.85 10.11
CA ARG A 117 9.12 -18.02 10.30
C ARG A 117 9.91 -18.30 9.02
N PRO A 118 11.17 -18.75 9.12
CA PRO A 118 12.01 -19.05 7.96
C PRO A 118 11.40 -20.06 6.96
N SER A 119 10.43 -20.86 7.40
CA SER A 119 9.69 -21.86 6.62
C SER A 119 8.56 -21.30 5.74
N ASP A 120 8.05 -20.09 6.02
CA ASP A 120 6.97 -19.44 5.24
C ASP A 120 7.49 -18.57 4.09
N ARG A 121 8.81 -18.59 3.83
CA ARG A 121 9.36 -18.01 2.61
C ARG A 121 8.94 -18.89 1.43
N PRO A 122 8.32 -18.34 0.36
CA PRO A 122 8.00 -19.14 -0.82
C PRO A 122 9.30 -19.73 -1.37
N ARG A 123 9.41 -21.06 -1.35
CA ARG A 123 10.43 -21.75 -2.13
C ARG A 123 10.14 -21.41 -3.58
N ARG A 124 11.02 -20.62 -4.17
CA ARG A 124 11.03 -20.38 -5.60
C ARG A 124 11.10 -21.73 -6.32
N VAL A 125 10.58 -21.70 -7.54
CA VAL A 125 11.04 -22.47 -8.72
C VAL A 125 10.02 -23.49 -9.24
N CYS A 126 9.51 -23.10 -10.42
CA CYS A 126 9.11 -23.81 -11.65
C CYS A 126 8.25 -25.07 -11.58
#